data_AF-A0A9P1CQP4-F1
#
_entry.id   AF-A0A9P1CQP4-F1
#
_cell.length_a   1.000
_cell.length_b   1.000
_cell.length_c   1.000
_cell.angle_alpha   90.00
_cell.angle_beta   90.00
_cell.angle_gamma   90.00
#
_symmetry.space_group_name_H-M   'P 1'
#
loop_
_entity.id
_entity.type
_entity.pdbx_description
1 polymer ?
#
loop_
_entity_poly.entity_id
_entity_poly.type
_entity_poly.pdbx_seq_one_letter_code
_entity_poly.pdbx_strand_id
1 'polypeptide(L)'
;DNIFFTVEFNLQVDYSRKMNLLSSFGFLLCLNYIRHLKQSGCAWFAIPCSSWVWMSMGSSMRSYLRPQGWSEKRCTQIGNRLARRLCYMLELCFRKKVFYIIEQPQSSLLFQYKPLKKLLLRHGARMGQCSLGGYFAPTLKPATHQH
;
A
#
# COMPACT_ATOMS: atom_id res chain seq x y z
N ASP A 1 28.64 24.97 -16.23
CA ASP A 1 27.75 25.02 -15.05
C ASP A 1 26.33 24.64 -15.42
N ASN A 2 26.01 23.34 -15.33
CA ASN A 2 24.68 22.82 -15.66
C ASN A 2 23.86 22.65 -14.38
N ILE A 3 22.97 23.60 -14.13
CA ILE A 3 21.99 23.55 -13.05
C ILE A 3 20.90 22.54 -13.46
N PHE A 4 20.95 21.35 -12.84
CA PHE A 4 19.89 20.37 -12.93
C PHE A 4 18.63 20.92 -12.25
N PHE A 5 17.63 21.31 -13.04
CA PHE A 5 16.27 21.50 -12.54
C PHE A 5 15.65 20.13 -12.24
N THR A 6 15.68 19.71 -10.98
CA THR A 6 14.80 18.63 -10.50
C THR A 6 13.36 19.13 -10.55
N VAL A 7 12.59 18.64 -11.50
CA VAL A 7 11.13 18.80 -11.51
C VAL A 7 10.56 17.92 -10.39
N GLU A 8 10.36 18.50 -9.20
CA GLU A 8 9.51 17.90 -8.19
C GLU A 8 8.06 17.93 -8.70
N PHE A 9 7.52 16.78 -9.08
CA PHE A 9 6.08 16.61 -9.29
C PHE A 9 5.36 16.68 -7.92
N ASN A 10 5.22 17.90 -7.38
CA ASN A 10 4.35 18.19 -6.24
C ASN A 10 2.90 18.34 -6.75
N LEU A 11 2.24 17.23 -7.04
CA LEU A 11 0.78 17.17 -7.03
C LEU A 11 0.32 17.30 -5.57
N GLN A 12 0.32 18.51 -5.02
CA GLN A 12 -0.36 18.84 -3.77
C GLN A 12 -1.87 18.83 -4.04
N VAL A 13 -2.44 17.63 -4.16
CA VAL A 13 -3.89 17.47 -4.04
C VAL A 13 -4.20 17.72 -2.56
N ASP A 14 -4.80 18.88 -2.26
CA ASP A 14 -5.31 19.20 -0.93
C ASP A 14 -6.51 18.30 -0.63
N TYR A 15 -6.23 17.08 -0.20
CA TYR A 15 -7.26 16.19 0.27
C TYR A 15 -7.91 16.81 1.50
N SER A 16 -9.23 16.94 1.48
CA SER A 16 -10.01 17.27 2.67
C SER A 16 -9.52 16.41 3.83
N ARG A 17 -9.37 16.99 5.05
CA ARG A 17 -8.99 16.22 6.26
C ARG A 17 -9.85 14.97 6.48
N LYS A 18 -11.06 14.98 5.90
CA LYS A 18 -12.02 13.86 5.89
C LYS A 18 -11.57 12.66 5.04
N MET A 19 -10.69 12.84 4.06
CA MET A 19 -10.18 11.78 3.18
C MET A 19 -8.81 11.25 3.61
N ASN A 20 -8.30 11.70 4.76
CA ASN A 20 -7.02 11.21 5.28
C ASN A 20 -7.20 9.93 6.10
N LEU A 21 -6.69 8.80 5.58
CA LEU A 21 -6.71 7.50 6.27
C LEU A 21 -5.87 7.44 7.55
N LEU A 22 -5.05 8.45 7.88
CA LEU A 22 -4.38 8.58 9.18
C LEU A 22 -5.22 9.31 10.23
N SER A 23 -6.23 10.09 9.80
CA SER A 23 -7.22 10.71 10.68
C SER A 23 -8.22 9.68 11.15
N SER A 24 -8.69 9.77 12.40
CA SER A 24 -9.76 8.89 12.89
C SER A 24 -11.04 9.07 12.06
N PHE A 25 -11.36 10.30 11.66
CA PHE A 25 -12.54 10.59 10.85
C PHE A 25 -12.44 9.95 9.46
N GLY A 26 -11.29 10.13 8.76
CA GLY A 26 -11.13 9.55 7.43
C GLY A 26 -11.08 8.02 7.43
N PHE A 27 -10.55 7.43 8.50
CA PHE A 27 -10.62 5.98 8.69
C PHE A 27 -12.05 5.49 8.93
N LEU A 28 -12.82 6.13 9.80
CA LEU A 28 -14.23 5.79 10.04
C LEU A 28 -15.09 5.98 8.77
N LEU A 29 -14.83 7.04 8.01
CA LEU A 29 -15.50 7.30 6.74
C LEU A 29 -15.22 6.17 5.74
N CYS A 30 -13.97 5.72 5.65
CA CYS A 30 -13.61 4.58 4.78
C CYS A 30 -14.30 3.28 5.23
N LEU A 31 -14.33 2.99 6.53
CA LEU A 31 -15.09 1.84 7.06
C LEU A 31 -16.59 1.96 6.74
N ASN A 32 -17.15 3.16 6.83
CA ASN A 32 -18.53 3.41 6.45
C ASN A 32 -18.76 3.12 4.96
N TYR A 33 -17.88 3.55 4.05
CA TYR A 33 -17.99 3.20 2.63
C TYR A 33 -17.93 1.69 2.40
N ILE A 34 -17.00 0.98 3.05
CA ILE A 34 -16.91 -0.48 2.97
C ILE A 34 -18.20 -1.14 3.46
N ARG A 35 -18.85 -0.61 4.50
CA ARG A 35 -20.13 -1.12 5.00
C ARG A 35 -21.26 -1.05 3.96
N HIS A 36 -21.23 -0.07 3.06
CA HIS A 36 -22.22 0.10 2.00
C HIS A 36 -21.97 -0.80 0.78
N LEU A 37 -20.79 -1.42 0.67
CA LEU A 37 -20.54 -2.41 -0.36
C LEU A 37 -21.45 -3.63 -0.16
N LYS A 38 -22.08 -4.04 -1.27
CA LYS A 38 -22.88 -5.26 -1.34
C LYS A 38 -21.97 -6.49 -1.31
N GLN A 39 -22.52 -7.60 -0.84
CA GLN A 39 -21.84 -8.90 -0.92
C GLN A 39 -21.40 -9.17 -2.36
N SER A 40 -20.22 -9.78 -2.53
CA SER A 40 -19.55 -9.99 -3.81
C SER A 40 -19.13 -8.71 -4.56
N GLY A 41 -19.26 -7.53 -3.94
CA GLY A 41 -18.64 -6.31 -4.44
C GLY A 41 -17.12 -6.36 -4.34
N CYS A 42 -16.46 -5.31 -4.85
CA CYS A 42 -15.00 -5.19 -4.84
C CYS A 42 -14.54 -3.91 -4.14
N ALA A 43 -13.49 -4.02 -3.33
CA ALA A 43 -12.79 -2.90 -2.70
C ALA A 43 -11.32 -2.90 -3.13
N TRP A 44 -10.89 -1.84 -3.82
CA TRP A 44 -9.51 -1.71 -4.27
C TRP A 44 -8.75 -0.75 -3.36
N PHE A 45 -7.65 -1.21 -2.77
CA PHE A 45 -6.78 -0.42 -1.92
C PHE A 45 -5.41 -0.22 -2.57
N ALA A 46 -4.94 1.03 -2.58
CA ALA A 46 -3.58 1.40 -2.91
C ALA A 46 -3.01 2.21 -1.74
N ILE A 47 -2.26 1.56 -0.85
CA ILE A 47 -1.56 2.26 0.22
C ILE A 47 -0.21 2.79 -0.28
N PRO A 48 0.35 3.87 0.28
CA PRO A 48 1.59 4.47 -0.22
C PRO A 48 2.73 3.46 -0.35
N CYS A 49 3.08 3.10 -1.59
CA CYS A 49 4.13 2.13 -1.88
C CYS A 49 5.52 2.65 -1.51
N SER A 50 5.72 3.97 -1.56
CA SER A 50 6.98 4.63 -1.24
C SER A 50 7.50 4.29 0.15
N SER A 51 6.66 3.94 1.13
CA SER A 51 7.09 3.55 2.49
C SER A 51 7.64 2.12 2.60
N TRP A 52 7.48 1.30 1.54
CA TRP A 52 7.69 -0.15 1.58
C TRP A 52 8.63 -0.67 0.48
N VAL A 53 9.12 0.20 -0.41
CA VAL A 53 10.06 -0.14 -1.48
C VAL A 53 11.52 -0.02 -1.05
N TRP A 54 12.42 -0.63 -1.83
CA TRP A 54 13.86 -0.61 -1.58
C TRP A 54 14.42 0.80 -1.36
N MET A 55 14.00 1.78 -2.15
CA MET A 55 14.47 3.17 -2.05
C MET A 55 14.23 3.79 -0.67
N SER A 56 13.19 3.37 0.05
CA SER A 56 12.88 3.94 1.36
C SER A 56 13.45 3.14 2.52
N MET A 57 14.16 2.03 2.27
CA MET A 57 14.74 1.19 3.32
C MET A 57 15.87 1.90 4.08
N GLY A 58 16.70 2.70 3.42
CA GLY A 58 17.74 3.49 4.12
C GLY A 58 17.14 4.48 5.13
N SER A 59 16.05 5.14 4.75
CA SER A 59 15.35 6.08 5.62
C SER A 59 14.52 5.36 6.69
N SER A 60 13.76 4.33 6.33
CA SER A 60 12.83 3.65 7.24
C SER A 60 13.48 2.59 8.13
N MET A 61 14.70 2.18 7.78
CA MET A 61 15.45 1.05 8.37
C MET A 61 14.66 -0.27 8.34
N ARG A 62 13.79 -0.42 7.32
CA ARG A 62 13.08 -1.67 7.02
C ARG A 62 14.02 -2.63 6.29
N SER A 63 13.82 -3.91 6.53
CA SER A 63 14.49 -5.00 5.81
C SER A 63 13.57 -6.22 5.73
N TYR A 64 13.95 -7.24 4.97
CA TYR A 64 13.17 -8.49 4.93
C TYR A 64 13.04 -9.15 6.30
N LEU A 65 14.09 -9.10 7.12
CA LEU A 65 14.11 -9.63 8.49
C LEU A 65 13.38 -8.71 9.49
N ARG A 66 13.39 -7.40 9.24
CA ARG A 66 12.67 -6.40 10.05
C ARG A 66 11.74 -5.52 9.20
N PRO A 67 10.63 -6.06 8.64
CA PRO A 67 9.76 -5.30 7.74
C PRO A 67 9.10 -4.11 8.42
N GLN A 68 8.97 -4.11 9.75
CA GLN A 68 8.42 -3.01 10.53
C GLN A 68 9.33 -1.77 10.57
N GLY A 69 10.63 -1.92 10.27
CA GLY A 69 11.60 -0.82 10.31
C GLY A 69 11.90 -0.32 11.72
N TRP A 70 12.52 0.85 11.81
CA TRP A 70 12.80 1.50 13.10
C TRP A 70 11.57 2.28 13.60
N SER A 71 11.07 1.90 14.77
CA SER A 71 9.81 2.42 15.34
C SER A 71 9.87 3.87 15.80
N GLU A 72 11.05 4.47 15.96
CA GLU A 72 11.18 5.87 16.39
C GLU A 72 11.08 6.85 15.23
N LYS A 73 11.33 6.41 13.98
CA LYS A 73 11.20 7.28 12.82
C LYS A 73 9.74 7.50 12.45
N ARG A 74 9.33 8.78 12.39
CA ARG A 74 7.97 9.21 12.04
C ARG A 74 7.48 8.63 10.72
N CYS A 75 8.31 8.59 9.68
CA CYS A 75 7.92 8.02 8.38
C CYS A 75 7.57 6.52 8.48
N THR A 76 8.35 5.76 9.25
CA THR A 76 8.12 4.33 9.52
C THR A 76 6.85 4.13 10.34
N GLN A 77 6.64 4.96 11.38
CA GLN A 77 5.42 4.92 12.20
C GLN A 77 4.16 5.17 11.37
N ILE A 78 4.19 6.16 10.47
CA ILE A 78 3.09 6.50 9.58
C ILE A 78 2.77 5.32 8.66
N GLY A 79 3.79 4.74 7.99
CA GLY A 79 3.61 3.58 7.12
C GLY A 79 3.03 2.38 7.87
N ASN A 80 3.55 2.09 9.07
CA ASN A 80 3.06 1.00 9.92
C ASN A 80 1.62 1.22 10.40
N ARG A 81 1.24 2.48 10.69
CA ARG A 81 -0.11 2.84 11.10
C ARG A 81 -1.10 2.66 9.94
N LEU A 82 -0.74 3.10 8.73
CA LEU A 82 -1.55 2.87 7.54
C LEU A 82 -1.72 1.38 7.24
N ALA A 83 -0.65 0.59 7.28
CA ALA A 83 -0.73 -0.85 7.07
C ALA A 83 -1.61 -1.56 8.11
N ARG A 84 -1.59 -1.12 9.38
CA ARG A 84 -2.51 -1.62 10.42
C ARG A 84 -3.96 -1.24 10.14
N ARG A 85 -4.22 -0.01 9.71
CA ARG A 85 -5.57 0.44 9.32
C ARG A 85 -6.10 -0.35 8.11
N LEU A 86 -5.23 -0.62 7.13
CA LEU A 86 -5.54 -1.52 6.02
C LEU A 86 -5.99 -2.89 6.53
N CYS A 87 -5.29 -3.48 7.50
CA CYS A 87 -5.70 -4.78 8.06
C CYS A 87 -7.14 -4.80 8.58
N TYR A 88 -7.59 -3.73 9.27
CA TYR A 88 -8.98 -3.63 9.73
C TYR A 88 -9.97 -3.50 8.57
N MET A 89 -9.62 -2.74 7.53
CA MET A 89 -10.46 -2.59 6.33
C MET A 89 -10.62 -3.92 5.59
N LEU A 90 -9.52 -4.66 5.41
CA LEU A 90 -9.52 -5.98 4.77
C LEU A 90 -10.30 -7.01 5.57
N GLU A 91 -10.16 -7.03 6.90
CA GLU A 91 -10.96 -7.90 7.77
C GLU A 91 -12.46 -7.61 7.61
N LEU A 92 -12.85 -6.33 7.57
CA LEU A 92 -14.24 -5.96 7.34
C LEU A 92 -14.75 -6.42 5.96
N CYS A 93 -13.96 -6.23 4.89
CA CYS A 93 -14.29 -6.73 3.55
C CYS A 93 -14.52 -8.25 3.56
N PHE A 94 -13.58 -9.00 4.15
CA PHE A 94 -13.66 -10.46 4.23
C PHE A 94 -14.90 -10.94 4.98
N ARG A 95 -15.20 -10.36 6.15
CA ARG A 95 -16.39 -10.68 6.93
C ARG A 95 -17.69 -10.36 6.18
N LYS A 96 -17.69 -9.30 5.37
CA LYS A 96 -18.82 -8.92 4.50
C LYS A 96 -18.90 -9.72 3.19
N LYS A 97 -17.98 -10.67 2.95
CA LYS A 97 -17.86 -11.39 1.67
C LYS A 97 -17.71 -10.43 0.48
N VAL A 98 -16.93 -9.36 0.69
CA VAL A 98 -16.53 -8.38 -0.33
C VAL A 98 -15.11 -8.74 -0.76
N PHE A 99 -14.88 -8.82 -2.07
CA PHE A 99 -13.54 -9.02 -2.62
C PHE A 99 -12.68 -7.79 -2.35
N TYR A 100 -11.41 -7.99 -2.06
CA TYR A 100 -10.46 -6.89 -1.95
C TYR A 100 -9.23 -7.12 -2.82
N ILE A 101 -8.67 -6.02 -3.29
CA ILE A 101 -7.42 -5.99 -4.07
C ILE A 101 -6.48 -5.01 -3.39
N ILE A 102 -5.21 -5.40 -3.23
CA ILE A 102 -4.15 -4.53 -2.74
C ILE A 102 -3.16 -4.34 -3.88
N GLU A 103 -3.08 -3.13 -4.40
CA GLU A 103 -2.06 -2.76 -5.39
C GLU A 103 -0.77 -2.35 -4.67
N GLN A 104 0.33 -2.96 -5.10
CA GLN A 104 1.69 -2.67 -4.65
C GLN A 104 2.69 -3.12 -5.72
N PRO A 105 3.90 -2.51 -5.76
CA PRO A 105 5.00 -3.04 -6.55
C PRO A 105 5.46 -4.40 -6.03
N GLN A 106 5.98 -5.24 -6.93
CA GLN A 106 6.42 -6.61 -6.64
C GLN A 106 7.47 -6.68 -5.51
N SER A 107 8.36 -5.68 -5.42
CA SER A 107 9.42 -5.62 -4.41
C SER A 107 8.97 -5.03 -3.06
N SER A 108 7.68 -4.76 -2.88
CA SER A 108 7.15 -4.15 -1.66
C SER A 108 7.33 -5.06 -0.43
N LEU A 109 7.99 -4.54 0.61
CA LEU A 109 8.09 -5.20 1.91
C LEU A 109 6.76 -5.23 2.68
N LEU A 110 5.72 -4.56 2.18
CA LEU A 110 4.40 -4.53 2.82
C LEU A 110 3.87 -5.93 3.10
N PHE A 111 4.01 -6.85 2.15
CA PHE A 111 3.52 -8.23 2.28
C PHE A 111 4.33 -9.07 3.28
N GLN A 112 5.51 -8.60 3.71
CA GLN A 112 6.28 -9.20 4.80
C GLN A 112 5.94 -8.61 6.18
N TYR A 113 5.20 -7.51 6.23
CA TYR A 113 4.77 -6.90 7.49
C TYR A 113 3.86 -7.84 8.27
N LYS A 114 4.31 -8.28 9.46
CA LYS A 114 3.70 -9.37 10.24
C LYS A 114 2.17 -9.29 10.37
N PRO A 115 1.55 -8.14 10.75
CA PRO A 115 0.09 -8.05 10.86
C PRO A 115 -0.64 -8.34 9.55
N LEU A 116 -0.16 -7.77 8.44
CA LEU A 116 -0.78 -7.96 7.14
C LEU A 116 -0.53 -9.38 6.62
N LYS A 117 0.70 -9.89 6.75
CA LYS A 117 1.05 -11.26 6.34
C LYS A 117 0.16 -12.30 7.01
N LYS A 118 -0.01 -12.21 8.34
CA LYS A 118 -0.89 -13.10 9.11
C LYS A 118 -2.35 -13.01 8.65
N LEU A 119 -2.83 -11.79 8.37
CA LEU A 119 -4.18 -11.57 7.89
C LEU A 119 -4.41 -12.22 6.52
N LEU A 120 -3.53 -11.95 5.55
CA LEU A 120 -3.63 -12.49 4.19
C LEU A 120 -3.59 -14.02 4.18
N LEU A 121 -2.73 -14.63 5.00
CA LEU A 121 -2.69 -16.08 5.17
C LEU A 121 -4.02 -16.62 5.71
N ARG A 122 -4.60 -15.97 6.74
CA ARG A 122 -5.90 -16.36 7.29
C ARG A 122 -7.03 -16.24 6.27
N HIS A 123 -6.96 -15.26 5.38
CA HIS A 123 -7.97 -15.01 4.35
C HIS A 123 -7.82 -15.93 3.13
N GLY A 124 -6.73 -16.68 3.02
CA GLY A 124 -6.41 -17.43 1.80
C GLY A 124 -6.17 -16.52 0.59
N ALA A 125 -5.65 -15.30 0.82
CA ALA A 125 -5.42 -14.33 -0.23
C ALA A 125 -4.37 -14.81 -1.23
N ARG A 126 -4.57 -14.50 -2.51
CA ARG A 126 -3.66 -14.86 -3.61
C ARG A 126 -2.94 -13.64 -4.14
N MET A 127 -1.74 -13.85 -4.67
CA MET A 127 -0.96 -12.83 -5.34
C MET A 127 -1.09 -13.00 -6.85
N GLY A 128 -1.49 -11.93 -7.53
CA GLY A 128 -1.43 -11.81 -8.98
C GLY A 128 -0.36 -10.80 -9.36
N GLN A 129 0.28 -11.01 -10.51
CA GLN A 129 1.19 -10.03 -11.11
C GLN A 129 0.58 -9.53 -12.41
N CYS A 130 0.70 -8.23 -12.65
CA CYS A 130 0.28 -7.62 -13.89
C CYS A 130 1.48 -6.87 -14.48
N SER A 131 1.83 -7.20 -15.73
CA SER A 131 2.88 -6.48 -16.45
C SER A 131 2.31 -5.21 -17.08
N LEU A 132 2.98 -4.09 -16.91
CA LEU A 132 2.57 -2.81 -17.51
C LEU A 132 2.60 -2.83 -19.05
N GLY A 133 3.31 -3.78 -19.67
CA GLY A 133 3.29 -3.96 -21.13
C GLY A 133 1.89 -4.30 -21.67
N GLY A 134 1.00 -4.86 -20.84
CA GLY A 134 -0.41 -5.09 -21.20
C GLY A 134 -1.25 -3.81 -21.29
N TYR A 135 -0.72 -2.66 -20.87
CA TYR A 135 -1.38 -1.35 -20.91
C TYR A 135 -0.66 -0.37 -21.85
N PHE A 136 -0.07 -0.86 -22.94
CA PHE A 136 0.68 -0.07 -23.93
C PHE A 136 1.87 0.72 -23.36
N ALA A 137 2.38 0.33 -22.19
CA ALA A 137 3.65 0.88 -21.74
C ALA A 137 4.74 0.51 -22.76
N PRO A 138 5.66 1.42 -23.12
CA PRO A 138 6.71 1.17 -24.12
C PRO A 138 7.71 0.09 -23.71
N THR A 139 7.57 -0.47 -22.49
CA THR A 139 8.43 -1.52 -21.96
C THR A 139 7.60 -2.46 -21.10
N LEU A 140 7.78 -3.78 -21.28
CA LEU A 140 7.26 -4.81 -20.40
C LEU A 140 7.91 -4.64 -19.01
N LYS A 141 7.26 -3.89 -18.11
CA LYS A 141 7.67 -3.79 -16.71
C LYS A 141 6.90 -4.82 -15.86
N PRO A 142 7.58 -5.62 -15.02
CA PRO A 142 9.02 -5.56 -14.73
C PRO A 142 9.85 -6.07 -15.91
N ALA A 143 10.87 -5.29 -16.30
CA ALA A 143 11.84 -5.75 -17.27
C ALA A 143 12.60 -6.90 -16.61
N THR A 144 12.63 -8.07 -17.24
CA THR A 144 13.49 -9.17 -16.82
C THR A 144 14.93 -8.68 -16.91
N HIS A 145 15.52 -8.28 -15.79
CA HIS A 145 16.97 -8.23 -15.68
C HIS A 145 17.43 -9.68 -15.73
N GLN A 146 17.83 -10.13 -16.92
CA GLN A 146 18.64 -11.33 -17.04
C GLN A 146 19.94 -11.02 -16.27
N HIS A 147 20.14 -11.74 -15.18
CA HIS A 147 21.38 -11.73 -14.41
C HIS A 147 22.51 -12.35 -15.22
#